data_AF-A0A925JEN4-F1
#
_entry.id   AF-A0A925JEN4-F1
#
_cell.length_a   1.000
_cell.length_b   1.000
_cell.length_c   1.000
_cell.angle_alpha   90.00
_cell.angle_beta   90.00
_cell.angle_gamma   90.00
#
_symmetry.space_group_name_H-M   'P 1'
#
loop_
_entity.id
_entity.type
_entity.pdbx_description
1 polymer ?
#
loop_
_entity_poly.entity_id
_entity_poly.type
_entity_poly.pdbx_seq_one_letter_code
_entity_poly.pdbx_strand_id
1 'polypeptide(L)'
;MILSKFKQSAPVSTLLSWVNLPGSVYYYKSKDGKPGCKTKYALDGSTVKNQVVIEEIKDILSQEFCCYGYEIVTGELRKLG
;
A
#
# COMPACT_ATOMS: atom_id res chain seq x y z
N MET A 1 -3.71 18.13 3.71
CA MET A 1 -3.10 18.36 2.38
C MET A 1 -3.36 19.79 1.95
N ILE A 2 -2.33 20.55 1.57
CA ILE A 2 -2.42 21.98 1.25
C ILE A 2 -3.30 22.26 0.01
N LEU A 3 -3.30 21.35 -0.97
CA LEU A 3 -4.07 21.42 -2.20
C LEU A 3 -5.59 21.50 -1.95
N SER A 4 -6.09 20.93 -0.84
CA SER A 4 -7.50 21.02 -0.46
C SER A 4 -8.00 22.45 -0.27
N LYS A 5 -7.11 23.38 0.13
CA LYS A 5 -7.46 24.77 0.40
C LYS A 5 -7.70 25.59 -0.88
N PHE A 6 -7.22 25.12 -2.04
CA PHE A 6 -7.22 25.86 -3.31
C PHE A 6 -8.07 25.20 -4.40
N LYS A 7 -8.80 24.13 -4.07
CA LYS A 7 -9.64 23.38 -5.04
C LYS A 7 -10.72 24.22 -5.73
N GLN A 8 -11.15 25.31 -5.10
CA GLN A 8 -12.14 26.23 -5.66
C GLN A 8 -11.52 27.27 -6.60
N SER A 9 -10.19 27.46 -6.53
CA SER A 9 -9.48 28.48 -7.30
C SER A 9 -8.93 27.95 -8.63
N ALA A 10 -8.58 26.66 -8.70
CA ALA A 10 -8.06 26.05 -9.92
C ALA A 10 -8.31 24.52 -9.95
N PRO A 11 -8.31 23.90 -11.14
CA PRO A 11 -8.36 22.45 -11.28
C PRO A 11 -7.21 21.74 -10.53
N VAL A 12 -7.50 20.56 -10.00
CA VAL A 12 -6.54 19.75 -9.22
C VAL A 12 -5.27 19.43 -10.02
N SER A 13 -5.39 19.16 -11.33
CA SER A 13 -4.26 18.92 -12.22
C SER A 13 -3.29 20.11 -12.27
N THR A 14 -3.82 21.32 -12.34
CA THR A 14 -3.04 22.57 -12.33
C THR A 14 -2.39 22.82 -10.98
N LEU A 15 -3.12 22.56 -9.89
CA LEU A 15 -2.54 22.72 -8.55
C LEU A 15 -1.40 21.72 -8.30
N LEU A 16 -1.52 20.49 -8.82
CA LEU A 16 -0.48 19.46 -8.73
C LEU A 16 0.74 19.80 -9.58
N SER A 17 0.55 20.38 -10.77
CA SER A 17 1.67 20.79 -11.62
C SER A 17 2.47 21.94 -10.99
N TRP A 18 1.82 22.89 -10.30
CA TRP A 18 2.51 23.97 -9.59
C TRP A 18 3.47 23.47 -8.51
N VAL A 19 3.16 22.33 -7.89
CA VAL A 19 3.99 21.71 -6.84
C VAL A 19 4.79 20.52 -7.37
N ASN A 20 4.82 20.30 -8.68
CA ASN A 20 5.52 19.21 -9.35
C ASN A 20 5.20 17.81 -8.75
N LEU A 21 3.94 17.56 -8.42
CA LEU A 21 3.49 16.26 -7.89
C LEU A 21 2.74 15.46 -8.97
N PRO A 22 2.96 14.13 -9.06
CA PRO A 22 2.22 13.29 -9.98
C PRO A 22 0.75 13.14 -9.54
N GLY A 23 -0.13 12.95 -10.53
CA GLY A 23 -1.58 12.82 -10.32
C GLY A 23 -2.00 11.75 -9.31
N SER A 24 -1.22 10.66 -9.25
CA SER A 24 -1.45 9.53 -8.33
C SER A 24 -1.47 9.95 -6.86
N VAL A 25 -0.65 10.94 -6.47
CA VAL A 25 -0.52 11.41 -5.08
C VAL A 25 -1.82 12.03 -4.56
N TYR A 26 -2.67 12.56 -5.44
CA TYR A 26 -3.93 13.17 -5.04
C TYR A 26 -4.88 12.22 -4.29
N TYR A 27 -4.84 10.92 -4.63
CA TYR A 27 -5.68 9.90 -4.03
C TYR A 27 -5.12 9.39 -2.69
N TYR A 28 -3.80 9.44 -2.52
CA TYR A 28 -3.14 9.01 -1.28
C TYR A 28 -3.17 10.15 -0.26
N LYS A 29 -4.07 10.03 0.71
CA LYS A 29 -4.17 10.97 1.83
C LYS A 29 -3.73 10.27 3.09
N SER A 30 -2.71 10.82 3.75
CA SER A 30 -2.46 10.50 5.16
C SER A 30 -3.73 10.81 5.94
N LYS A 31 -4.35 9.78 6.53
CA LYS A 31 -5.41 9.98 7.50
C LYS A 31 -4.75 10.28 8.84
N ASP A 32 -5.12 11.40 9.45
CA ASP A 32 -4.83 11.64 10.86
C ASP A 32 -5.72 10.69 11.68
N GLY A 33 -5.11 9.84 12.49
CA GLY A 33 -5.81 8.85 13.30
C GLY A 33 -4.95 7.65 13.66
N LYS A 34 -5.49 6.77 14.52
CA LYS A 34 -4.85 5.50 14.85
C LYS A 34 -4.83 4.65 13.58
N PRO A 35 -3.65 4.15 13.13
CA PRO A 35 -3.58 3.22 12.02
C PRO A 35 -4.56 2.06 12.24
N GLY A 36 -5.26 1.66 11.17
CA GLY A 36 -6.24 0.56 11.23
C GLY A 36 -5.65 -0.76 11.73
N CYS A 37 -4.33 -0.93 11.60
CA CYS A 37 -3.57 -2.02 12.17
C CYS A 37 -2.30 -1.49 12.84
N LYS A 38 -2.02 -1.95 14.08
CA LYS A 38 -0.67 -1.80 14.65
C LYS A 38 0.25 -2.69 13.82
N THR A 39 1.24 -2.12 13.14
CA THR A 39 2.27 -2.89 12.42
C THR A 39 3.13 -3.66 13.41
N LYS A 40 2.71 -4.87 13.83
CA LYS A 40 3.44 -5.68 14.82
C LYS A 40 3.18 -7.19 14.70
N TYR A 41 3.21 -7.80 13.51
CA TYR A 41 3.00 -9.24 13.45
C TYR A 41 3.84 -9.89 12.36
N ALA A 42 4.69 -10.84 12.75
CA ALA A 42 4.98 -12.01 11.93
C ALA A 42 3.69 -12.87 11.80
N LEU A 43 3.66 -13.78 10.82
CA LEU A 43 2.51 -14.66 10.53
C LEU A 43 2.02 -15.46 11.75
N ASP A 44 2.88 -15.66 12.75
CA ASP A 44 2.64 -16.40 13.99
C ASP A 44 2.15 -15.53 15.18
N GLY A 45 1.97 -14.22 14.97
CA GLY A 45 1.56 -13.29 16.01
C GLY A 45 2.71 -12.74 16.86
N SER A 46 3.97 -13.10 16.58
CA SER A 46 5.14 -12.59 17.29
C SER A 46 5.54 -11.18 16.81
N THR A 47 6.17 -10.41 17.70
CA THR A 47 6.74 -9.10 17.34
C THR A 47 8.17 -9.27 16.88
N VAL A 48 8.40 -9.15 15.58
CA VAL A 48 9.73 -9.21 14.95
C VAL A 48 10.15 -7.83 14.43
N LYS A 49 11.47 -7.63 14.23
CA LYS A 49 11.99 -6.41 13.59
C LYS A 49 11.51 -6.36 12.13
N ASN A 50 11.19 -5.16 11.64
CA ASN A 50 10.70 -4.96 10.27
C ASN A 50 11.65 -5.54 9.20
N GLN A 51 12.97 -5.48 9.43
CA GLN A 51 13.96 -6.05 8.51
C GLN A 51 13.78 -7.56 8.32
N VAL A 52 13.44 -8.29 9.39
CA VAL A 52 13.25 -9.75 9.34
C VAL A 52 12.06 -10.08 8.45
N VAL A 53 10.96 -9.36 8.60
CA VAL A 53 9.76 -9.50 7.76
C VAL A 53 10.07 -9.23 6.29
N ILE A 54 10.89 -8.19 6.01
CA ILE A 54 11.26 -7.83 4.65
C ILE A 54 12.10 -8.93 3.99
N GLU A 55 13.07 -9.52 4.70
CA GLU A 55 13.88 -10.61 4.14
C GLU A 55 13.03 -11.87 3.92
N GLU A 56 12.15 -12.22 4.85
CA GLU A 56 11.25 -13.39 4.70
C GLU A 56 10.29 -13.23 3.50
N ILE A 57 9.77 -12.01 3.26
CA ILE A 57 8.97 -11.72 2.07
C ILE A 57 9.80 -11.91 0.79
N LYS A 58 11.06 -11.45 0.75
CA LYS A 58 11.93 -11.63 -0.42
C LYS A 58 12.20 -13.11 -0.68
N ASP A 59 12.46 -13.88 0.37
CA ASP A 59 12.70 -15.32 0.26
C ASP A 59 11.48 -16.05 -0.33
N ILE A 60 10.27 -15.75 0.17
CA ILE A 60 9.01 -16.29 -0.36
C ILE A 60 8.84 -15.95 -1.85
N LEU A 61 9.11 -14.70 -2.23
CA LEU A 61 8.98 -14.24 -3.62
C LEU A 61 10.08 -14.79 -4.54
N SER A 62 11.21 -15.24 -3.99
CA SER A 62 12.33 -15.79 -4.74
C SER A 62 12.17 -17.27 -5.11
N GLN A 63 11.11 -17.93 -4.63
CA GLN A 63 10.81 -19.32 -4.96
C GLN A 63 10.60 -19.49 -6.47
N GLU A 64 11.17 -20.56 -7.04
CA GLU A 64 11.19 -20.86 -8.49
C GLU A 64 9.78 -20.85 -9.13
N PHE A 65 8.76 -21.17 -8.34
CA PHE A 65 7.35 -21.14 -8.72
C PHE A 65 6.51 -20.31 -7.74
N CYS A 66 6.89 -19.05 -7.51
CA CYS A 66 6.10 -18.10 -6.73
C CYS A 66 4.76 -17.76 -7.43
N CYS A 67 3.75 -18.60 -7.21
CA CYS A 67 2.40 -18.46 -7.78
C CYS A 67 1.52 -17.44 -7.05
N TYR A 68 2.08 -16.52 -6.24
CA TYR A 68 1.33 -15.47 -5.55
C TYR A 68 0.87 -14.32 -6.46
N GLY A 69 0.65 -14.62 -7.75
CA GLY A 69 0.03 -13.69 -8.69
C GLY A 69 -1.46 -13.50 -8.38
N TYR A 70 -1.94 -12.28 -8.57
CA TYR A 70 -3.34 -11.90 -8.30
C TYR A 70 -4.35 -12.88 -8.88
N GLU A 71 -4.13 -13.34 -10.11
CA GLU A 71 -5.04 -14.26 -10.82
C GLU A 71 -5.11 -15.64 -10.16
N ILE A 72 -3.96 -16.23 -9.82
CA ILE A 72 -3.89 -17.57 -9.21
C ILE A 72 -4.48 -17.53 -7.79
N VAL A 73 -4.11 -16.52 -7.00
CA VAL A 73 -4.64 -16.34 -5.64
C VAL A 73 -6.16 -16.13 -5.66
N THR A 74 -6.66 -15.33 -6.60
CA THR A 74 -8.11 -15.12 -6.77
C THR A 74 -8.84 -16.40 -7.20
N GLY A 75 -8.20 -17.21 -8.05
CA GLY A 75 -8.72 -18.51 -8.48
C GLY A 75 -8.86 -19.50 -7.32
N GLU A 76 -7.84 -19.62 -6.46
CA GLU A 76 -7.87 -20.50 -5.29
C GLU A 76 -8.89 -20.03 -4.24
N LEU A 77 -8.98 -18.72 -3.97
CA LEU A 77 -9.98 -18.16 -3.05
C LEU A 77 -11.43 -18.43 -3.51
N ARG A 78 -11.69 -18.42 -4.82
CA ARG A 78 -13.02 -18.74 -5.37
C ARG A 78 -13.41 -20.21 -5.23
N LYS A 79 -12.45 -21.14 -5.10
CA LYS A 79 -12.72 -22.57 -4.87
C LYS A 79 -12.99 -22.89 -3.40
N LEU A 80 -12.58 -22.00 -2.50
CA LEU A 80 -12.76 -22.14 -1.04
C LEU A 80 -14.13 -21.60 -0.55
N GLY A 81 -14.90 -20.94 -1.42
CA GLY A 81 -16.27 -20.49 -1.16
C GLY A 81 -17.29 -21.24 -1.99
#